data_AF-A0A970JPS9-F1
#
_entry.id   AF-A0A970JPS9-F1
#
_cell.length_a   1.000
_cell.length_b   1.000
_cell.length_c   1.000
_cell.angle_alpha   90.00
_cell.angle_beta   90.00
_cell.angle_gamma   90.00
#
_symmetry.space_group_name_H-M   'P 1'
#
loop_
_entity.id
_entity.type
_entity.pdbx_description
1 polymer ?
#
loop_
_entity_poly.entity_id
_entity_poly.type
_entity_poly.pdbx_seq_one_letter_code
_entity_poly.pdbx_strand_id
1 'polypeptide(L)' 'MKVHKQTKLTVQLNVDGEEKLQTQTFANVKPDAEAESILALGEAVASFNPEDSTFESVIETVQFEYSK' A
#
# COMPACT_ATOMS: atom_id res chain seq x y z
N MET A 1 -2.04 -18.95 -23.02
CA MET A 1 -1.17 -18.46 -21.94
C MET A 1 -2.00 -17.55 -21.05
N LYS A 2 -2.17 -17.88 -19.76
CA LYS A 2 -2.86 -16.99 -18.80
C LYS A 2 -1.80 -16.28 -17.98
N VAL A 3 -1.82 -14.95 -18.02
CA VAL A 3 -0.98 -14.10 -17.16
C VAL A 3 -1.84 -13.72 -15.98
N HIS A 4 -1.44 -14.09 -14.76
CA HIS A 4 -2.05 -13.54 -13.55
C HIS A 4 -1.36 -12.21 -13.26
N LYS A 5 -2.07 -11.09 -13.47
CA LYS A 5 -1.63 -9.76 -13.05
C LYS A 5 -2.22 -9.50 -11.66
N GLN A 6 -1.36 -9.33 -10.66
CA GLN A 6 -1.77 -8.93 -9.31
C GLN A 6 -1.10 -7.61 -8.94
N THR A 7 -1.90 -6.61 -8.57
CA THR A 7 -1.37 -5.36 -8.00
C THR A 7 -1.44 -5.43 -6.48
N LYS A 8 -0.37 -4.98 -5.82
CA LYS A 8 -0.26 -4.84 -4.37
C LYS A 8 0.08 -3.39 -4.06
N LEU A 9 -0.53 -2.83 -3.02
CA LEU A 9 -0.17 -1.54 -2.46
C LEU A 9 0.40 -1.75 -1.06
N THR A 10 1.56 -1.17 -0.79
CA THR A 10 2.16 -1.18 0.54
C THR A 10 2.17 0.24 1.07
N VAL A 11 1.39 0.51 2.11
CA VAL A 11 1.38 1.78 2.82
C VAL A 11 2.45 1.74 3.91
N GLN A 12 3.27 2.78 3.99
CA GLN A 12 4.27 2.97 5.03
C GLN A 12 3.85 4.12 5.93
N LEU A 13 3.81 3.85 7.23
CA LEU A 13 3.42 4.78 8.28
C LEU A 13 4.60 4.98 9.23
N ASN A 14 4.79 6.21 9.65
CA ASN A 14 5.75 6.59 10.67
C ASN A 14 4.98 6.78 11.98
N VAL A 15 5.22 5.89 12.95
CA VAL A 15 4.54 5.89 14.24
C VAL A 15 5.43 6.60 15.26
N ASP A 16 4.90 7.59 15.98
CA ASP A 16 5.69 8.34 16.96
C ASP A 16 6.20 7.40 18.07
N GLY A 17 7.52 7.40 18.27
CA GLY A 17 8.19 6.52 19.23
C GLY A 17 8.70 5.19 18.67
N GLU A 18 8.42 4.85 17.41
CA GLU A 18 9.04 3.72 16.72
C GLU A 18 10.15 4.18 15.75
N GLU A 19 11.33 3.56 15.83
CA GLU A 19 12.42 3.82 14.87
C GLU A 19 12.16 3.21 13.49
N LYS A 20 11.17 2.31 13.37
CA LYS A 20 10.86 1.58 12.13
C LYS A 20 9.50 2.00 11.59
N LEU A 21 9.43 2.10 10.26
CA LEU A 21 8.17 2.31 9.58
C LEU A 21 7.28 1.08 9.72
N GLN A 22 6.06 1.33 10.19
CA GLN A 22 5.00 0.34 10.17
C GLN A 22 4.51 0.19 8.73
N THR A 23 4.37 -1.04 8.25
CA THR A 23 3.96 -1.30 6.86
C THR A 23 2.68 -2.10 6.80
N GLN A 24 1.77 -1.70 5.93
CA GLN A 24 0.48 -2.37 5.73
C GLN A 24 0.32 -2.70 4.25
N THR A 25 0.24 -3.99 3.93
CA THR A 25 0.18 -4.46 2.54
C THR A 25 -1.24 -4.86 2.17
N PHE A 26 -1.76 -4.25 1.12
CA PHE A 26 -3.04 -4.56 0.50
C PHE A 26 -2.81 -5.38 -0.77
N ALA A 27 -3.32 -6.61 -0.79
CA ALA A 27 -3.27 -7.48 -1.96
C ALA A 27 -4.56 -7.36 -2.80
N ASN A 28 -4.47 -7.74 -4.08
CA ASN A 28 -5.59 -7.70 -5.03
C ASN A 28 -6.18 -6.30 -5.25
N VAL A 29 -5.31 -5.29 -5.25
CA VAL A 29 -5.72 -3.93 -5.58
C VAL A 29 -6.06 -3.88 -7.07
N LYS A 30 -7.10 -3.10 -7.40
CA LYS A 30 -7.45 -2.86 -8.79
C LYS A 30 -6.24 -2.23 -9.51
N PRO A 31 -5.79 -2.78 -10.65
CA PRO A 31 -4.70 -2.18 -11.41
C PRO A 31 -5.12 -0.80 -11.93
N ASP A 32 -4.14 0.07 -12.13
CA ASP A 32 -4.32 1.42 -12.69
C ASP A 32 -5.25 2.28 -11.81
N ALA A 33 -5.03 2.24 -10.49
CA ALA A 33 -5.70 3.14 -9.56
C ALA A 33 -5.12 4.56 -9.68
N GLU A 34 -5.99 5.57 -9.63
CA GLU A 34 -5.57 6.97 -9.68
C GLU A 34 -4.64 7.31 -8.51
N ALA A 35 -3.57 8.06 -8.78
CA ALA A 35 -2.57 8.42 -7.76
C ALA A 35 -3.21 9.12 -6.55
N GLU A 36 -4.21 9.97 -6.77
CA GLU A 36 -4.98 10.64 -5.70
C GLU A 36 -5.71 9.63 -4.80
N SER A 37 -6.24 8.55 -5.37
CA SER A 37 -6.92 7.49 -4.61
C SER A 37 -5.94 6.66 -3.78
N ILE A 38 -4.73 6.42 -4.32
CA ILE A 38 -3.66 5.70 -3.61
C ILE A 38 -3.17 6.54 -2.42
N LEU A 39 -2.99 7.84 -2.60
CA LEU A 39 -2.58 8.76 -1.53
C LEU A 39 -3.66 8.87 -0.45
N ALA A 40 -4.92 9.04 -0.84
CA ALA A 40 -6.04 9.09 0.10
C ALA A 40 -6.17 7.81 0.94
N LEU A 41 -5.84 6.65 0.36
CA LEU A 41 -5.76 5.39 1.13
C LEU A 41 -4.66 5.46 2.20
N GLY A 42 -3.47 5.96 1.84
CA GLY A 42 -2.38 6.14 2.79
C GLY A 42 -2.73 7.06 3.96
N GLU A 43 -3.35 8.20 3.66
CA GLU A 43 -3.81 9.16 4.67
C GLU A 43 -4.94 8.61 5.54
N ALA A 44 -5.88 7.87 4.95
CA ALA A 44 -6.96 7.22 5.69
C ALA A 44 -6.38 6.17 6.65
N VAL A 45 -5.45 5.33 6.18
CA VAL A 45 -4.78 4.31 6.99
C VAL A 45 -4.04 4.95 8.17
N ALA A 46 -3.32 6.05 7.95
CA ALA A 46 -2.68 6.80 9.03
C ALA A 46 -3.70 7.33 10.04
N SER A 47 -4.83 7.88 9.57
CA SER A 47 -5.90 8.43 10.41
C SER A 47 -6.65 7.38 11.24
N PHE A 48 -6.71 6.14 10.76
CA PHE A 48 -7.33 5.02 11.48
C PHE A 48 -6.36 4.32 12.44
N ASN A 49 -5.07 4.67 12.41
CA ASN A 49 -4.09 4.06 13.28
C ASN A 49 -4.27 4.63 14.71
N PRO A 50 -4.48 3.78 15.73
CA PRO A 50 -4.66 4.25 17.10
C PRO A 50 -3.37 4.82 17.71
N GLU A 51 -2.22 4.48 17.14
CA GLU A 51 -0.92 5.05 17.50
C GLU A 51 -0.71 6.26 16.58
N ASP A 52 -0.46 7.45 17.16
CA ASP A 52 -0.24 8.72 16.43
C ASP A 52 0.78 8.49 15.31
N SER A 53 0.26 8.24 14.10
CA SER A 53 1.06 7.80 12.96
C SER A 53 0.84 8.75 11.81
N THR A 54 1.94 9.09 11.15
CA THR A 54 1.94 9.95 9.98
C THR A 54 2.13 9.10 8.74
N PHE A 55 1.36 9.44 7.70
CA PHE A 55 1.52 8.82 6.40
C PHE A 55 2.87 9.24 5.80
N GLU A 56 3.72 8.26 5.45
CA GLU A 56 5.04 8.56 4.88
C GLU A 56 5.07 8.27 3.37
N SER A 57 4.64 7.08 2.92
CA SER A 57 4.59 6.76 1.49
C SER A 57 3.67 5.56 1.17
N VAL A 58 3.27 5.44 -0.12
CA VAL A 58 2.67 4.23 -0.66
C VAL A 58 3.53 3.69 -1.81
N ILE A 59 3.77 2.39 -1.79
CA ILE A 59 4.49 1.66 -2.84
C ILE A 59 3.50 0.80 -3.62
N GLU A 60 3.36 1.06 -4.92
CA GLU A 60 2.66 0.17 -5.84
C GLU A 60 3.61 -0.91 -6.37
N THR A 61 3.20 -2.18 -6.25
CA THR A 61 3.92 -3.33 -6.79
C THR A 61 3.01 -4.10 -7.74
N VAL A 62 3.40 -4.20 -9.01
CA VAL A 62 2.71 -5.01 -10.01
C VAL A 62 3.45 -6.34 -10.18
N GLN A 63 2.80 -7.43 -9.75
CA GLN A 63 3.33 -8.79 -9.87
C GLN A 63 2.70 -9.48 -11.09
N PHE A 64 3.54 -10.05 -11.95
CA PHE A 64 3.13 -10.86 -13.09
C PHE A 64 3.49 -12.32 -12.81
N GLU A 65 2.49 -13.20 -12.75
CA GLU A 65 2.71 -14.63 -12.69
C GLU A 65 2.46 -15.25 -14.07
N TYR A 66 3.49 -15.92 -14.60
CA TYR A 66 3.47 -16.56 -15.90
C TYR A 66 3.23 -18.06 -15.71
N SER A 67 2.02 -18.54 -16.03
CA SER A 67 1.73 -19.97 -16.07
C SER A 67 2.02 -20.51 -17.48
N LYS A 68 3.01 -21.39 -17.60
CA LYS A 68 3.41 -22.06 -18.86
C LYS A 68 2.41 -23.13 -19.27
#